data_AF-A0A0C2CWE9-F1
#
_entry.id   AF-A0A0C2CWE9-F1
#
_cell.length_a   1.000
_cell.length_b   1.000
_cell.length_c   1.000
_cell.angle_alpha   90.00
_cell.angle_beta   90.00
_cell.angle_gamma   90.00
#
_symmetry.space_group_name_H-M   'P 1'
#
loop_
_entity.id
_entity.type
_entity.pdbx_description
1 polymer ?
#
loop_
_entity_poly.entity_id
_entity_poly.type
_entity_poly.pdbx_seq_one_letter_code
_entity_poly.pdbx_strand_id
1 'polypeptide(L)'
;IKSFHCDQELGRSFFEARITPVNDPSLRVSWLKDGHALPNANRIQTFHNFGCVSLSLNPTYPEDAGTYTCVLFNAHGQAQCSAELTTVQMPTLQTDSKHQDSLQIIGYLDSHQVHIGPQEVDRPEEFQSLDTPRFVRPLAALNWKRKQRGSHFNCTPQKL
;
A
#
# COMPACT_ATOMS: atom_id res chain seq x y z
N ILE A 1 10.89 24.89 8.08
CA ILE A 1 10.20 23.57 8.00
C ILE A 1 9.45 23.41 9.31
N LYS A 2 8.15 23.08 9.26
CA LYS A 2 7.29 23.00 10.46
C LYS A 2 7.34 21.64 11.13
N SER A 3 7.31 20.58 10.33
CA SER A 3 7.45 19.21 10.82
C SER A 3 8.09 18.33 9.76
N PHE A 4 8.69 17.24 10.22
CA PHE A 4 9.27 16.21 9.36
C PHE A 4 9.08 14.84 10.04
N HIS A 5 8.50 13.90 9.31
CA HIS A 5 8.16 12.57 9.80
C HIS A 5 8.71 11.50 8.85
N CYS A 6 9.11 10.37 9.40
CA CYS A 6 9.53 9.17 8.68
C CYS A 6 8.76 7.99 9.26
N ASP A 7 7.96 7.34 8.43
CA ASP A 7 7.11 6.22 8.79
C ASP A 7 7.44 5.00 7.92
N GLN A 8 7.40 3.82 8.52
CA GLN A 8 7.62 2.55 7.82
C GLN A 8 6.41 1.63 7.99
N GLU A 9 5.80 1.24 6.89
CA GLU A 9 4.60 0.39 6.88
C GLU A 9 4.71 -0.68 5.79
N LEU A 10 4.51 -1.95 6.15
CA LEU A 10 4.39 -3.07 5.20
C LEU A 10 5.54 -3.14 4.17
N GLY A 11 6.78 -2.87 4.62
CA GLY A 11 7.96 -2.87 3.76
C GLY A 11 8.08 -1.65 2.85
N ARG A 12 7.34 -0.58 3.13
CA ARG A 12 7.41 0.71 2.44
C ARG A 12 7.86 1.78 3.43
N SER A 13 8.54 2.80 2.93
CA SER A 13 9.01 3.91 3.74
C SER A 13 8.44 5.21 3.19
N PHE A 14 7.98 6.08 4.08
CA PHE A 14 7.34 7.35 3.76
C PHE A 14 8.00 8.46 4.57
N PHE A 15 8.37 9.53 3.89
CA PHE A 15 8.89 10.74 4.49
C PHE A 15 7.92 11.88 4.16
N GLU A 16 7.49 12.63 5.16
CA GLU A 16 6.61 13.79 4.98
C GLU A 16 7.18 15.00 5.69
N ALA A 17 7.28 16.15 5.01
CA ALA A 17 7.59 17.43 5.61
C ALA A 17 6.48 18.46 5.37
N ARG A 18 6.17 19.24 6.41
CA ARG A 18 5.31 20.42 6.31
C ARG A 18 6.14 21.68 6.18
N ILE A 19 5.85 22.48 5.16
CA ILE A 19 6.65 23.65 4.79
C ILE A 19 5.84 24.95 4.92
N THR A 20 6.54 26.06 5.08
CA THR A 20 5.95 27.40 5.13
C THR A 20 7.03 28.41 4.69
N PRO A 21 6.72 29.37 3.80
CA PRO A 21 5.40 29.65 3.18
C PRO A 21 4.98 28.59 2.15
N VAL A 22 3.67 28.44 1.97
CA VAL A 22 3.06 27.42 1.07
C VAL A 22 2.93 27.91 -0.38
N ASN A 23 2.82 29.22 -0.56
CA ASN A 23 2.51 29.85 -1.86
C ASN A 23 3.72 30.61 -2.41
N ASP A 24 4.90 29.99 -2.40
CA ASP A 24 6.11 30.59 -2.95
C ASP A 24 6.39 30.01 -4.36
N PRO A 25 6.29 30.81 -5.43
CA PRO A 25 6.51 30.34 -6.80
C PRO A 25 7.98 30.02 -7.10
N SER A 26 8.92 30.52 -6.28
CA SER A 26 10.35 30.23 -6.40
C SER A 26 10.77 28.97 -5.65
N LEU A 27 9.86 28.37 -4.88
CA LEU A 27 10.15 27.22 -4.05
C LEU A 27 10.50 25.99 -4.90
N ARG A 28 11.67 25.42 -4.63
CA ARG A 28 12.14 24.17 -5.21
C ARG A 28 12.44 23.16 -4.11
N VAL A 29 12.04 21.92 -4.34
CA VAL A 29 12.24 20.81 -3.42
C VAL A 29 13.22 19.84 -4.05
N SER A 30 14.25 19.46 -3.30
CA SER A 30 15.23 18.46 -3.69
C SER A 30 15.40 17.46 -2.55
N TRP A 31 15.64 16.20 -2.89
CA TRP A 31 15.83 15.13 -1.92
C TRP A 31 17.20 14.50 -2.12
N LEU A 32 17.88 14.26 -1.01
CA LEU A 32 19.19 13.64 -0.96
C LEU A 32 19.13 12.36 -0.10
N LYS A 33 19.93 11.36 -0.46
CA LYS A 33 20.26 10.21 0.39
C LYS A 33 21.76 10.25 0.66
N ASP A 34 22.14 10.25 1.93
CA ASP A 34 23.54 10.28 2.38
C ASP A 34 24.34 11.42 1.73
N GLY A 35 23.72 12.59 1.59
CA GLY A 35 24.30 13.78 0.97
C GLY A 35 24.33 13.78 -0.56
N HIS A 36 23.91 12.71 -1.22
CA HIS A 36 23.90 12.58 -2.67
C HIS A 36 22.48 12.71 -3.23
N ALA A 37 22.36 13.20 -4.46
CA ALA A 37 21.07 13.26 -5.14
C ALA A 37 20.46 11.85 -5.24
N LEU A 38 19.16 11.75 -4.99
CA LEU A 38 18.48 10.45 -5.07
C LEU A 38 18.61 9.83 -6.46
N PRO A 39 18.88 8.52 -6.54
CA PRO A 39 18.91 7.84 -7.82
C PRO A 39 17.52 7.86 -8.46
N ASN A 40 17.48 8.06 -9.78
CA ASN A 40 16.25 7.92 -10.56
C ASN A 40 15.81 6.45 -10.54
N ALA A 41 14.90 6.09 -9.64
CA ALA A 41 14.38 4.72 -9.50
C ALA A 41 12.86 4.72 -9.53
N ASN A 42 12.26 3.72 -10.22
CA ASN A 42 10.80 3.56 -10.30
C ASN A 42 10.15 3.36 -8.91
N ARG A 43 10.93 2.85 -7.94
CA ARG A 43 10.48 2.62 -6.55
C ARG A 43 10.33 3.92 -5.74
N ILE A 44 10.93 5.02 -6.18
CA ILE A 44 10.93 6.30 -5.48
C ILE A 44 9.87 7.20 -6.12
N GLN A 45 8.92 7.66 -5.33
CA GLN A 45 7.96 8.67 -5.76
C GLN A 45 8.07 9.88 -4.85
N THR A 46 8.14 11.07 -5.43
CA THR A 46 8.15 12.33 -4.69
C THR A 46 6.91 13.13 -5.02
N PHE A 47 6.31 13.74 -4.00
CA PHE A 47 5.15 14.60 -4.16
C PHE A 47 5.39 15.93 -3.48
N HIS A 48 4.91 17.00 -4.10
CA HIS A 48 4.93 18.34 -3.53
C HIS A 48 3.63 19.03 -3.91
N ASN A 49 2.81 19.33 -2.91
CA ASN A 49 1.58 20.10 -3.12
C ASN A 49 1.10 20.75 -1.82
N PHE A 50 0.55 21.96 -1.92
CA PHE A 50 -0.09 22.68 -0.81
C PHE A 50 0.71 22.69 0.49
N GLY A 51 2.04 22.84 0.42
CA GLY A 51 2.89 22.98 1.60
C GLY A 51 3.18 21.65 2.30
N CYS A 52 2.88 20.54 1.63
CA CYS A 52 3.33 19.22 1.99
C CYS A 52 4.32 18.74 0.92
N VAL A 53 5.47 18.25 1.38
CA VAL A 53 6.46 17.56 0.54
C VAL A 53 6.62 16.15 1.08
N SER A 54 6.57 15.16 0.21
CA SER A 54 6.73 13.78 0.61
C SER A 54 7.58 12.98 -0.36
N LEU A 55 8.18 11.93 0.18
CA LEU A 55 8.92 10.92 -0.56
C LEU A 55 8.43 9.54 -0.10
N SER A 56 8.08 8.69 -1.04
CA SER A 56 7.73 7.29 -0.78
C SER A 56 8.69 6.35 -1.50
N LEU A 57 9.03 5.26 -0.82
CA LEU A 57 9.89 4.21 -1.32
C LEU A 57 9.16 2.87 -1.21
N ASN A 58 8.85 2.25 -2.36
CA ASN A 58 8.05 1.04 -2.41
C ASN A 58 8.54 0.06 -3.51
N PRO A 59 8.97 -1.16 -3.15
CA PRO A 59 9.29 -1.64 -1.80
C PRO A 59 10.59 -1.00 -1.26
N THR A 60 10.79 -1.03 0.05
CA THR A 60 12.05 -0.67 0.73
C THR A 60 12.91 -1.91 0.93
N TYR A 61 14.19 -1.81 0.59
CA TYR A 61 15.19 -2.86 0.78
C TYR A 61 16.28 -2.45 1.79
N PRO A 62 17.06 -3.39 2.34
CA PRO A 62 18.16 -3.08 3.27
C PRO A 62 19.17 -2.08 2.72
N GLU A 63 19.47 -2.11 1.41
CA GLU A 63 20.36 -1.14 0.76
C GLU A 63 19.80 0.29 0.73
N ASP A 64 18.50 0.47 0.95
CA ASP A 64 17.88 1.78 0.99
C ASP A 64 18.09 2.48 2.36
N ALA A 65 18.58 1.76 3.38
CA ALA A 65 18.97 2.37 4.64
C ALA A 65 19.94 3.54 4.44
N GLY A 66 19.79 4.60 5.23
CA GLY A 66 20.58 5.82 5.13
C GLY A 66 19.86 7.05 5.63
N THR A 67 20.53 8.19 5.56
CA THR A 67 19.98 9.49 5.96
C THR A 67 19.34 10.18 4.76
N TYR A 68 18.03 10.42 4.84
CA TYR A 68 17.27 11.13 3.83
C TYR A 68 17.13 12.59 4.22
N THR A 69 17.57 13.50 3.35
CA THR A 69 17.51 14.94 3.56
C THR A 69 16.60 15.60 2.53
N CYS A 70 15.57 16.30 2.99
CA CYS A 70 14.77 17.19 2.17
C CYS A 70 15.39 18.59 2.21
N VAL A 71 15.66 19.14 1.03
CA VAL A 71 16.27 20.45 0.83
C VAL A 71 15.30 21.34 0.07
N LEU A 72 14.98 22.48 0.67
CA LEU A 72 14.09 23.49 0.13
C LEU A 72 14.90 24.71 -0.24
N PHE A 73 14.71 25.21 -1.45
CA PHE A 73 15.31 26.45 -1.94
C PHE A 73 14.22 27.44 -2.29
N ASN A 74 14.35 28.69 -1.84
CA ASN A 74 13.50 29.79 -2.27
C ASN A 74 14.37 31.02 -2.58
N ALA A 75 13.74 32.11 -3.05
CA ALA A 75 14.45 33.35 -3.37
C ALA A 75 15.22 33.98 -2.19
N HIS A 76 14.89 33.60 -0.95
CA HIS A 76 15.48 34.17 0.27
C HIS A 76 16.55 33.27 0.89
N GLY A 77 16.71 32.03 0.43
CA GLY A 77 17.71 31.11 0.94
C GLY A 77 17.31 29.63 0.83
N GLN A 78 17.84 28.85 1.76
CA GLN A 78 17.73 27.40 1.78
C GLN A 78 17.35 26.92 3.18
N ALA A 79 16.53 25.88 3.26
CA ALA A 79 16.23 25.14 4.49
C ALA A 79 16.37 23.64 4.25
N GLN A 80 16.75 22.88 5.27
CA GLN A 80 16.88 21.43 5.17
C GLN A 80 16.35 20.71 6.43
N CYS A 81 15.82 19.51 6.25
CA CYS A 81 15.49 18.58 7.32
C CYS A 81 15.92 17.17 6.94
N SER A 82 16.31 16.37 7.92
CA SER A 82 16.84 15.03 7.70
C SER A 82 16.21 14.02 8.64
N ALA A 83 16.10 12.77 8.20
CA ALA A 83 15.64 11.64 8.98
C ALA A 83 16.41 10.39 8.55
N GLU A 84 16.64 9.50 9.50
CA GLU A 84 17.37 8.27 9.29
C GLU A 84 16.40 7.13 9.00
N LEU A 85 16.62 6.43 7.89
CA LEU A 85 15.90 5.21 7.55
C LEU A 85 16.67 4.00 8.04
N THR A 86 16.14 3.35 9.07
CA THR A 86 16.65 2.05 9.52
C THR A 86 15.82 0.95 8.88
N THR A 87 16.43 0.04 8.13
CA THR A 87 15.71 -1.09 7.53
C THR A 87 15.59 -2.20 8.55
N VAL A 88 14.49 -2.21 9.30
CA VAL A 88 14.12 -3.35 10.13
C VAL A 88 13.53 -4.40 9.19
N GLN A 89 14.18 -5.56 9.05
CA GLN A 89 13.53 -6.68 8.36
C GLN A 89 12.20 -6.93 9.07
N MET A 90 11.09 -6.90 8.33
CA MET A 90 9.83 -7.33 8.91
C MET A 90 10.04 -8.75 9.43
N PRO A 91 9.83 -9.02 10.73
CA PRO A 91 9.70 -10.39 11.16
C PRO A 91 8.59 -10.99 10.30
N THR A 92 8.95 -12.06 9.57
CA THR A 92 8.02 -12.89 8.81
C THR A 92 6.76 -13.11 9.65
N LEU A 93 5.58 -13.00 9.03
CA LEU A 93 4.25 -13.30 9.61
C LEU A 93 4.36 -13.94 10.99
N GLN A 94 4.04 -13.19 12.06
CA GLN A 94 3.92 -13.81 13.37
C GLN A 94 2.79 -14.85 13.29
N THR A 95 3.19 -16.11 13.07
CA THR A 95 2.33 -17.29 13.10
C THR A 95 1.93 -17.67 14.52
N ASP A 96 2.47 -16.95 15.51
CA ASP A 96 2.15 -17.16 16.91
C ASP A 96 0.74 -16.62 17.21
N SER A 97 -0.15 -17.55 17.56
CA SER A 97 -1.47 -17.23 18.07
C SER A 97 -1.32 -16.42 19.37
N LYS A 98 -1.74 -15.15 19.37
CA LYS A 98 -1.63 -14.24 20.53
C LYS A 98 -2.44 -14.69 21.76
N HIS A 99 -3.27 -15.72 21.61
CA HIS A 99 -4.10 -16.26 22.66
C HIS A 99 -3.92 -17.78 22.72
N GLN A 100 -2.88 -18.24 23.42
CA GLN A 100 -2.66 -19.67 23.64
C GLN A 100 -3.86 -20.35 24.33
N ASP A 101 -4.57 -19.59 25.17
CA ASP A 101 -5.76 -20.06 25.91
C ASP A 101 -7.03 -20.12 25.03
N SER A 102 -7.05 -19.44 23.88
CA SER A 102 -8.21 -19.45 22.98
C SER A 102 -8.51 -20.85 22.43
N LEU A 103 -7.49 -21.68 22.21
CA LEU A 103 -7.65 -23.07 21.77
C LEU A 103 -8.32 -23.94 22.85
N GLN A 104 -8.01 -23.68 24.13
CA GLN A 104 -8.63 -24.40 25.24
C GLN A 104 -10.11 -24.01 25.40
N ILE A 105 -10.42 -22.73 25.23
CA ILE A 105 -11.81 -22.22 25.28
C ILE A 105 -12.64 -22.79 24.12
N ILE A 106 -12.09 -22.82 22.90
CA ILE A 106 -12.77 -23.40 21.75
C ILE A 106 -13.02 -24.89 21.98
N GLY A 107 -12.02 -25.64 22.44
CA GLY A 107 -12.16 -27.06 22.75
C GLY A 107 -13.20 -27.34 23.85
N TYR A 108 -13.25 -26.48 24.87
CA TYR A 108 -14.26 -26.57 25.94
C TYR A 108 -15.67 -26.27 25.43
N LEU A 109 -15.85 -25.28 24.55
CA LEU A 109 -17.16 -24.97 23.97
C LEU A 109 -17.63 -26.06 22.99
N ASP A 110 -16.71 -26.66 22.24
CA ASP A 110 -16.99 -27.76 21.31
C ASP A 110 -17.31 -29.06 22.07
N SER A 111 -16.65 -29.31 23.21
CA SER A 111 -16.96 -30.44 24.09
C SER A 111 -18.26 -30.27 24.87
N HIS A 112 -18.70 -29.02 25.07
CA HIS A 112 -19.97 -28.67 25.72
C HIS A 112 -21.08 -28.40 24.69
N GLN A 113 -21.07 -29.11 23.56
CA GLN A 113 -22.25 -29.21 22.72
C GLN A 113 -23.34 -29.98 23.48
N VAL A 114 -24.09 -29.26 24.30
CA VAL A 114 -25.42 -29.66 24.73
C VAL A 114 -26.17 -29.97 23.45
N HIS A 115 -26.54 -31.24 23.27
CA HIS A 115 -27.45 -31.65 22.21
C HIS A 115 -28.82 -31.04 22.51
N ILE A 116 -29.01 -29.76 22.18
CA ILE A 116 -30.34 -29.20 21.96
C ILE A 116 -30.70 -29.58 20.52
N GLY A 117 -30.88 -30.88 20.30
CA GLY A 117 -31.63 -31.34 19.15
C GLY A 117 -33.06 -30.81 19.29
N PRO A 118 -33.70 -30.32 18.22
CA PRO A 118 -35.13 -30.07 18.26
C PRO A 118 -35.82 -31.36 18.73
N GLN A 119 -36.61 -31.26 19.80
CA GLN A 119 -37.54 -32.31 20.20
C GLN A 119 -38.37 -32.67 18.95
N GLU A 120 -38.49 -33.97 18.62
CA GLU A 120 -39.31 -34.47 17.51
C GLU A 120 -40.74 -33.93 17.65
N VAL A 121 -41.01 -32.80 16.99
CA VAL A 121 -42.35 -32.32 16.72
C VAL A 121 -42.65 -32.77 15.31
N ASP A 122 -43.48 -33.80 15.26
CA ASP A 122 -44.18 -34.34 14.09
C ASP A 122 -44.52 -33.21 13.10
N ARG A 123 -43.85 -33.19 11.94
CA ARG A 123 -44.11 -32.19 10.90
C ARG A 123 -44.25 -32.88 9.55
N PRO A 124 -45.42 -32.78 8.90
CA PRO A 124 -45.59 -33.25 7.54
C PRO A 124 -44.87 -32.30 6.56
N GLU A 125 -44.15 -32.94 5.63
CA GLU A 125 -43.79 -32.60 4.26
C GLU A 125 -43.13 -31.23 3.93
N GLU A 126 -41.89 -31.39 3.43
CA GLU A 126 -41.14 -30.56 2.46
C GLU A 126 -40.80 -29.11 2.79
N PHE A 127 -39.52 -28.89 3.13
CA PHE A 127 -38.72 -27.83 2.49
C PHE A 127 -37.30 -28.34 2.29
N GLN A 128 -37.11 -29.19 1.28
CA GLN A 128 -35.77 -29.50 0.80
C GLN A 128 -35.26 -28.32 -0.03
N SER A 129 -34.23 -27.65 0.47
CA SER A 129 -33.31 -26.92 -0.41
C SER A 129 -31.88 -27.29 -0.02
N LEU A 130 -31.53 -28.53 -0.35
CA LEU A 130 -30.14 -28.99 -0.49
C LEU A 130 -29.62 -28.54 -1.85
N ASP A 131 -29.34 -27.25 -2.02
CA ASP A 131 -28.63 -26.80 -3.22
C ASP A 131 -27.32 -26.13 -2.86
N THR A 132 -26.26 -26.61 -3.53
CA THR A 132 -24.92 -26.01 -3.47
C THR A 132 -24.94 -24.63 -4.14
N PRO A 133 -24.20 -23.65 -3.60
CA PRO A 133 -24.32 -22.27 -4.04
C PRO A 133 -23.90 -22.11 -5.50
N ARG A 134 -24.75 -21.42 -6.28
CA ARG A 134 -24.50 -21.07 -7.68
C ARG A 134 -24.47 -19.56 -7.89
N PHE A 135 -23.62 -19.12 -8.81
CA PHE A 135 -23.58 -17.72 -9.21
C PHE A 135 -24.93 -17.29 -9.79
N VAL A 136 -25.50 -16.21 -9.24
CA VAL A 136 -26.84 -15.72 -9.60
C VAL A 136 -26.94 -15.17 -11.02
N ARG A 137 -25.82 -14.96 -11.73
CA ARG A 137 -25.79 -14.59 -13.14
C ARG A 137 -24.56 -15.20 -13.83
N PRO A 138 -24.70 -15.75 -15.06
CA PRO A 138 -23.54 -16.03 -15.90
C PRO A 138 -22.81 -14.71 -16.18
N LEU A 139 -21.47 -14.75 -16.27
CA LEU A 139 -20.71 -13.69 -16.92
C LEU A 139 -21.23 -13.60 -18.36
N ALA A 140 -22.18 -12.69 -18.60
CA ALA A 140 -22.65 -12.40 -19.93
C ALA A 140 -21.40 -12.09 -20.75
N ALA A 141 -21.17 -12.89 -21.79
CA ALA A 141 -20.12 -12.68 -22.75
C ALA A 141 -20.14 -11.20 -23.14
N LEU A 142 -19.17 -10.44 -22.63
CA LEU A 142 -18.90 -9.11 -23.13
C LEU A 142 -18.50 -9.35 -24.58
N ASN A 143 -19.46 -9.21 -25.48
CA ASN A 143 -19.25 -9.29 -26.91
C ASN A 143 -18.40 -8.08 -27.29
N TRP A 144 -17.09 -8.20 -27.06
CA TRP A 144 -16.11 -7.27 -27.56
C TRP A 144 -16.16 -7.39 -29.08
N LYS A 145 -16.96 -6.54 -29.72
CA LYS A 145 -16.89 -6.40 -31.16
C LYS A 145 -15.48 -5.91 -31.47
N ARG A 146 -14.64 -6.80 -32.01
CA ARG A 146 -13.39 -6.49 -32.69
C ARG A 146 -13.68 -5.44 -33.77
N LYS A 147 -13.59 -4.16 -33.43
CA LYS A 147 -13.48 -3.12 -34.45
C LYS A 147 -12.05 -3.16 -34.96
N GLN A 148 -11.86 -3.96 -36.01
CA GLN A 148 -10.72 -3.86 -36.91
C GLN A 148 -10.62 -2.40 -37.40
N ARG A 149 -9.68 -1.64 -36.84
CA ARG A 149 -8.99 -0.56 -37.56
C ARG A 149 -7.56 -0.56 -37.06
N GLY A 150 -6.69 -1.15 -37.87
CA GLY A 150 -5.26 -1.05 -37.70
C GLY A 150 -4.85 0.41 -37.73
N SER A 151 -4.08 0.82 -36.72
CA SER A 151 -3.21 1.97 -36.85
C SER A 151 -1.82 1.41 -37.10
N HIS A 152 -1.41 1.42 -38.37
CA HIS A 152 -0.03 1.17 -38.76
C HIS A 152 0.87 2.20 -38.07
N PHE A 153 1.85 1.72 -37.31
CA PHE A 153 2.97 2.56 -36.87
C PHE A 153 4.04 2.52 -37.96
N ASN A 154 4.04 3.50 -38.85
CA ASN A 154 5.17 3.70 -39.76
C ASN A 154 6.31 4.35 -38.98
N CYS A 155 7.34 3.57 -38.69
CA CYS A 155 8.63 4.05 -38.23
C CYS A 155 9.48 4.36 -39.48
N THR A 156 9.83 5.62 -39.70
CA THR A 156 10.84 5.98 -40.70
C THR A 156 12.14 6.36 -39.97
N PRO A 157 13.28 5.74 -40.30
CA PRO A 157 14.56 6.12 -39.74
C PRO A 157 15.03 7.44 -40.37
N GLN A 158 15.15 8.48 -39.55
CA GLN A 158 15.77 9.74 -39.96
C GLN A 158 17.30 9.52 -39.95
N LYS A 159 17.91 9.43 -41.12
CA LYS A 159 19.36 9.47 -41.33
C LYS A 159 19.79 10.93 -41.53
N LEU A 160 20.95 11.25 -40.96
CA LEU A 160 21.73 12.51 -40.96
C LEU A 160 21.47 13.47 -42.14
#